data_AF-A0A318XME6-F1
#
_entry.id   AF-A0A318XME6-F1
#
_cell.length_a   1.000
_cell.length_b   1.000
_cell.length_c   1.000
_cell.angle_alpha   90.00
_cell.angle_beta   90.00
_cell.angle_gamma   90.00
#
_symmetry.space_group_name_H-M   'P 1'
#
loop_
_entity.id
_entity.type
_entity.pdbx_description
1 polymer ?
#
loop_
_entity_poly.entity_id
_entity_poly.type
_entity_poly.pdbx_seq_one_letter_code
_entity_poly.pdbx_strand_id
1 'polypeptide(L)' 'MDKQKLYEVYKHHKGEILGAAIGLAVAAAILLLGVIKAVFVIICVTVGCYMGKRLHQDKDYIKNLLDRILPPGTYR' A
#
# COMPACT_ATOMS: atom_id res chain seq x y z
N MET A 1 11.16 28.97 15.37
CA MET A 1 11.91 28.24 14.32
C MET A 1 11.52 26.75 14.42
N ASP A 2 12.22 25.80 13.79
CA ASP A 2 12.14 24.35 14.05
C ASP A 2 11.15 23.47 13.25
N LYS A 3 10.02 23.97 12.70
CA LYS A 3 9.14 23.09 11.88
C LYS A 3 9.82 22.55 10.60
N GLN A 4 10.75 23.31 10.03
CA GLN A 4 11.45 22.97 8.80
C GLN A 4 12.49 21.85 9.01
N LYS A 5 13.24 21.90 10.12
CA LYS A 5 14.23 20.85 10.46
C LYS A 5 13.58 19.52 10.80
N LEU A 6 12.42 19.55 11.47
CA LEU A 6 11.65 18.33 11.72
C LEU A 6 11.15 17.69 10.43
N TYR A 7 10.79 18.49 9.42
CA TYR A 7 10.34 17.96 8.13
C TYR A 7 11.47 17.29 7.34
N GLU A 8 12.69 17.83 7.39
CA GLU A 8 13.88 17.25 6.75
C GLU A 8 14.30 15.92 7.39
N VAL A 9 14.36 15.86 8.72
CA VAL A 9 14.71 14.62 9.46
C VAL A 9 13.63 13.56 9.26
N TYR A 10 12.35 13.96 9.30
CA TYR A 10 11.25 13.06 9.02
C TYR A 10 11.38 12.52 7.59
N LYS A 11 11.64 13.38 6.58
CA LYS A 11 11.80 12.96 5.17
C LYS A 11 12.96 11.98 4.95
N HIS A 12 14.03 12.08 5.73
CA HIS A 12 15.19 11.21 5.59
C HIS A 12 15.00 9.80 6.21
N HIS A 13 14.09 9.64 7.17
CA HIS A 13 13.84 8.36 7.87
C HIS A 13 12.38 7.88 7.83
N LYS A 14 11.51 8.43 6.96
CA LYS A 14 10.10 7.99 6.86
C LYS A 14 9.97 6.50 6.58
N GLY A 15 10.87 5.95 5.77
CA GLY A 15 10.84 4.53 5.41
C GLY A 15 10.97 3.62 6.62
N GLU A 16 11.85 3.96 7.54
CA GLU A 16 12.13 3.15 8.73
C GLU A 16 11.00 3.25 9.76
N ILE A 17 10.51 4.46 10.02
CA ILE A 17 9.39 4.69 10.94
C ILE A 17 8.10 4.05 10.41
N LEU A 18 7.83 4.19 9.11
CA LEU A 18 6.65 3.60 8.48
C LEU A 18 6.77 2.07 8.43
N GLY A 19 7.96 1.54 8.14
CA GLY A 19 8.25 0.11 8.19
C GLY A 19 8.05 -0.46 9.59
N ALA A 20 8.55 0.22 10.63
CA ALA A 20 8.37 -0.18 12.02
C ALA A 20 6.90 -0.12 12.44
N ALA A 21 6.17 0.94 12.08
CA ALA A 21 4.75 1.06 12.39
C ALA A 21 3.91 -0.03 11.72
N ILE A 22 4.18 -0.31 10.44
CA ILE A 22 3.50 -1.39 9.70
C ILE A 22 3.87 -2.76 10.29
N GLY A 23 5.16 -3.00 10.58
CA GLY A 23 5.64 -4.25 11.16
C GLY A 23 5.01 -4.51 12.54
N LEU A 24 4.86 -3.48 13.36
CA LEU A 24 4.24 -3.57 14.68
C LEU A 24 2.73 -3.84 14.57
N ALA A 25 2.03 -3.18 13.64
CA ALA A 25 0.62 -3.46 13.37
C ALA A 25 0.39 -4.89 12.87
N VAL A 26 1.26 -5.37 11.96
CA VAL A 26 1.21 -6.75 11.47
C VAL A 26 1.48 -7.72 12.62
N ALA A 27 2.54 -7.53 13.39
CA ALA A 27 2.88 -8.37 14.55
C ALA A 27 1.74 -8.44 15.57
N ALA A 28 1.11 -7.31 15.89
CA ALA A 28 -0.06 -7.26 16.76
C ALA A 28 -1.24 -8.06 16.18
N ALA A 29 -1.48 -7.97 14.87
CA ALA A 29 -2.49 -8.78 14.19
C ALA A 29 -2.16 -10.28 14.23
N ILE A 30 -0.88 -10.69 14.12
CA ILE A 30 -0.46 -12.10 14.27
C ILE A 30 -0.79 -12.61 15.67
N LEU A 31 -0.52 -11.81 16.70
CA LEU A 31 -0.75 -12.16 18.10
C LEU A 31 -2.25 -12.32 18.41
N LEU A 32 -3.11 -11.49 17.82
CA LEU A 32 -4.56 -11.54 17.96
C LEU A 32 -5.22 -12.65 17.12
N LEU A 33 -4.75 -12.86 15.89
CA LEU A 33 -5.36 -13.79 14.93
C LEU A 33 -4.76 -15.21 14.97
N GLY A 34 -3.54 -15.36 15.49
CA GLY A 34 -2.73 -16.57 15.48
C GLY A 34 -1.79 -16.67 14.26
N VAL A 35 -0.67 -17.39 14.42
CA VAL A 35 0.42 -17.54 13.42
C VAL A 35 -0.08 -17.99 12.04
N ILE A 36 -1.03 -18.92 12.01
CA ILE A 36 -1.56 -19.49 10.75
C ILE A 36 -2.27 -18.43 9.90
N LYS A 37 -3.05 -17.54 10.54
CA LYS A 37 -3.76 -16.47 9.84
C LYS A 37 -2.78 -15.43 9.29
N ALA A 38 -1.71 -15.14 10.03
CA ALA A 38 -0.68 -14.22 9.57
C ALA A 38 0.06 -14.69 8.33
N VAL A 39 0.42 -15.98 8.26
CA VAL A 39 1.03 -16.58 7.06
C VAL A 39 0.10 -16.44 5.86
N PHE A 40 -1.21 -16.70 6.04
CA PHE A 40 -2.20 -16.51 4.98
C PHE A 40 -2.27 -15.04 4.51
N VAL A 41 -2.27 -14.09 5.45
CA VAL A 41 -2.26 -12.65 5.13
C VAL A 41 -1.00 -12.24 4.38
N ILE A 42 0.18 -12.70 4.79
CA ILE A 42 1.45 -12.39 4.09
C ILE A 42 1.42 -12.92 2.66
N ILE A 43 0.94 -14.15 2.45
CA ILE A 43 0.79 -14.74 1.11
C ILE A 43 -0.22 -13.93 0.29
N CYS A 44 -1.39 -13.61 0.84
CA CYS A 44 -2.39 -12.78 0.16
C CYS A 44 -1.87 -11.39 -0.20
N VAL A 45 -1.13 -10.72 0.69
CA VAL A 45 -0.52 -9.40 0.44
C VAL A 45 0.54 -9.51 -0.64
N THR A 46 1.39 -10.53 -0.59
CA THR A 46 2.44 -10.75 -1.59
C THR A 46 1.84 -11.00 -2.96
N VAL A 47 0.85 -11.89 -3.04
CA VAL A 47 0.11 -12.18 -4.28
C VAL A 47 -0.66 -10.96 -4.77
N GLY A 48 -1.32 -10.23 -3.87
CA GLY A 48 -2.05 -9.01 -4.18
C GLY A 48 -1.14 -7.89 -4.69
N CYS A 49 0.04 -7.71 -4.10
CA CYS A 49 1.05 -6.78 -4.60
C CYS A 49 1.65 -7.22 -5.94
N TYR A 50 1.83 -8.52 -6.15
CA TYR A 50 2.34 -9.06 -7.42
C TYR A 50 1.32 -8.92 -8.55
N MET A 51 0.05 -9.30 -8.32
CA MET A 51 -1.06 -9.04 -9.25
C MET A 51 -1.26 -7.54 -9.47
N GLY A 52 -1.26 -6.74 -8.39
CA GLY A 52 -1.43 -5.30 -8.46
C GLY A 52 -0.33 -4.60 -9.25
N LYS A 53 0.94 -5.04 -9.12
CA LYS A 53 2.04 -4.54 -9.97
C LYS A 53 1.85 -4.91 -11.44
N ARG A 54 1.43 -6.14 -11.75
CA ARG A 54 1.07 -6.52 -13.13
C ARG A 54 -0.06 -5.65 -13.68
N LEU A 55 -1.10 -5.40 -12.89
CA LEU A 55 -2.24 -4.56 -13.27
C LEU A 55 -1.83 -3.08 -13.45
N HIS A 56 -0.91 -2.57 -12.63
CA HIS A 56 -0.40 -1.20 -12.74
C HIS A 56 0.56 -1.02 -13.92
N GLN A 57 1.28 -2.07 -14.31
CA GLN A 57 2.16 -2.06 -15.48
C GLN A 57 1.36 -1.91 -16.77
N ASP A 58 0.16 -2.51 -16.81
CA ASP A 58 -0.88 -2.29 -17.82
C ASP A 58 -1.76 -1.07 -17.47
N LYS A 59 -1.16 0.13 -17.43
CA LYS A 59 -1.92 1.39 -17.26
C LYS A 59 -3.05 1.53 -18.28
N ASP A 60 -2.87 0.99 -19.49
CA ASP A 60 -3.90 0.96 -20.52
C ASP A 60 -5.08 0.07 -20.14
N TYR A 61 -4.86 -1.06 -19.47
CA TYR A 61 -5.94 -1.98 -19.06
C TYR A 61 -6.75 -1.42 -17.89
N ILE A 62 -6.10 -0.82 -16.89
CA ILE A 62 -6.79 -0.11 -15.80
C ILE A 62 -7.58 1.08 -16.35
N LYS A 63 -6.99 1.87 -17.26
CA LYS A 63 -7.69 2.99 -17.90
C LYS A 63 -8.90 2.52 -18.70
N ASN A 64 -8.75 1.46 -19.49
CA ASN A 64 -9.82 0.93 -20.33
C ASN A 64 -10.94 0.27 -19.49
N LEU A 65 -10.59 -0.43 -18.40
CA LEU A 65 -11.56 -0.91 -17.41
C LEU A 65 -12.28 0.25 -16.70
N LEU A 66 -11.55 1.29 -16.34
CA LEU A 66 -12.13 2.46 -15.66
C LEU A 66 -13.01 3.28 -16.59
N ASP A 67 -12.65 3.43 -17.87
CA ASP A 67 -13.46 4.10 -18.91
C ASP A 67 -14.74 3.30 -19.23
N ARG A 68 -14.66 1.97 -19.13
CA ARG A 68 -15.80 1.08 -19.36
C ARG A 68 -16.75 1.00 -18.17
N ILE A 69 -16.24 1.17 -16.96
CA ILE A 69 -17.03 1.13 -15.71
C ILE A 69 -17.49 2.53 -15.26
N LEU A 70 -16.78 3.56 -15.70
CA LEU A 70 -17.07 4.97 -15.48
C LEU A 70 -17.36 5.61 -16.85
N PRO A 71 -18.62 5.61 -17.32
CA PRO A 71 -18.96 6.21 -18.60
C PRO A 71 -18.45 7.66 -18.61
N PRO A 72 -17.84 8.12 -19.71
CA PRO A 72 -17.24 9.45 -19.80
C PRO A 72 -18.31 10.52 -19.62
N GLY A 73 -18.47 10.98 -18.38
CA GLY A 73 -19.20 12.19 -18.03
C GLY A 73 -18.25 13.37 -18.19
N THR A 74 -18.22 13.92 -19.40
CA THR A 74 -17.85 15.30 -19.75
C THR A 74 -17.33 16.14 -18.58
N TYR A 75 -16.00 16.14 -18.37
CA TYR A 75 -15.33 17.27 -17.74
C TYR A 75 -14.86 18.21 -18.86
N ARG A 76 -15.77 19.11 -19.26
CA ARG A 76 -15.44 20.40 -19.89
C ARG A 76 -15.58 21.48 -18.84
#